data_AF-A0A350CUQ9-F1
#
_entry.id   AF-A0A350CUQ9-F1
#
_cell.length_a   1.000
_cell.length_b   1.000
_cell.length_c   1.000
_cell.angle_alpha   90.00
_cell.angle_beta   90.00
_cell.angle_gamma   90.00
#
_symmetry.space_group_name_H-M   'P 1'
#
loop_
_entity.id
_entity.type
_entity.pdbx_description
1 polymer ?
#
loop_
_entity_poly.entity_id
_entity_poly.type
_entity_poly.pdbx_seq_one_letter_code
_entity_poly.pdbx_strand_id
1 'polypeptide(L)'
;MNRPGLFRLNSLRSRLMLLVALAILPLAVMTVVGGIREREQAVEASEENLRRLTNLAAANEAQSIERARQILVDLASVPDLLGPTSGCNALLADVLDRNEGYVNFGLIQLNGEVSCSAVPMLHPVNLGDRSHFKRAIAERRFIAGDYVFGRVIRRHTINLTYPVIDRSGTVVAVVFAAMDLAGLDTFVNDINLPPGSVLVTTDANGTIISRRPDPERWFGTRVSSRMRDAMHGAGRRALVIRDDDGVERLHTFARVGGPALTDYTVTIGIPTETVTAGARRAQMMSLVGLLATTMLALLAAWLAGDVLIVQRVRKLKDTATRIAAGDLDARSGIAYEREEIGQLAEALDEMAATLQKKEAARSLAERELRAADQRKDEFLAM
;
A
#
# COMPACT_ATOMS: atom_id res chain seq x y z
N MET A 1 -1.71 36.23 3.20
CA MET A 1 -2.86 35.73 2.41
C MET A 1 -2.62 36.06 0.94
N ASN A 2 -2.02 35.14 0.19
CA ASN A 2 -1.84 35.25 -1.26
C ASN A 2 -3.11 34.76 -1.96
N ARG A 3 -3.82 35.65 -2.65
CA ARG A 3 -4.93 35.28 -3.54
C ARG A 3 -4.33 34.70 -4.83
N PRO A 4 -4.70 33.49 -5.26
CA PRO A 4 -4.22 32.94 -6.53
C PRO A 4 -4.73 33.82 -7.68
N GLY A 5 -3.81 34.21 -8.56
CA GLY A 5 -4.12 35.02 -9.73
C GLY A 5 -5.06 34.27 -10.66
N LEU A 6 -6.36 34.62 -10.60
CA LEU A 6 -7.29 34.27 -11.67
C LEU A 6 -6.74 34.85 -12.98
N PHE A 7 -6.46 33.96 -13.92
CA PHE A 7 -6.15 34.27 -15.31
C PHE A 7 -7.08 35.38 -15.82
N ARG A 8 -6.52 36.54 -16.22
CA ARG A 8 -7.31 37.60 -16.86
C ARG A 8 -7.89 37.05 -18.17
N LEU A 9 -9.19 36.77 -18.19
CA LEU A 9 -9.98 36.24 -19.31
C LEU A 9 -10.20 37.28 -20.44
N ASN A 10 -9.15 38.02 -20.79
CA ASN A 10 -9.21 39.16 -21.70
C ASN A 10 -9.14 38.75 -23.18
N SER A 11 -8.83 37.49 -23.50
CA SER A 11 -8.78 37.00 -24.89
C SER A 11 -9.72 35.82 -25.12
N LEU A 12 -10.28 35.72 -26.33
CA LEU A 12 -11.06 34.55 -26.78
C LEU A 12 -10.29 33.24 -26.58
N ARG A 13 -8.97 33.25 -26.80
CA ARG A 13 -8.09 32.10 -26.55
C ARG A 13 -8.10 31.65 -25.09
N SER A 14 -7.99 32.59 -24.14
CA SER A 14 -8.02 32.26 -22.70
C SER A 14 -9.36 31.68 -22.26
N ARG A 15 -10.47 32.11 -22.87
CA ARG A 15 -11.81 31.57 -22.58
C ARG A 15 -12.00 30.16 -23.16
N LEU A 16 -11.51 29.91 -24.38
CA LEU A 16 -11.50 28.57 -24.98
C LEU A 16 -10.65 27.59 -24.17
N MET A 17 -9.44 27.99 -23.78
CA MET A 17 -8.57 27.17 -22.92
C MET A 17 -9.23 26.86 -21.56
N LEU A 18 -9.92 27.84 -20.96
CA LEU A 18 -10.68 27.64 -19.72
C LEU A 18 -11.79 26.60 -19.90
N LEU A 19 -12.57 26.70 -20.98
CA LEU A 19 -13.65 25.74 -21.27
C LEU A 19 -13.12 24.31 -21.46
N VAL A 20 -12.01 24.15 -22.18
CA VAL A 20 -11.35 22.85 -22.36
C VAL A 20 -10.84 22.30 -21.03
N ALA A 21 -10.20 23.15 -20.22
CA ALA A 21 -9.74 22.75 -18.88
C ALA A 21 -10.91 22.32 -17.99
N LEU A 22 -12.04 23.05 -18.02
CA LEU A 22 -13.27 22.69 -17.31
C LEU A 22 -13.88 21.37 -17.78
N ALA A 23 -13.84 21.09 -19.08
CA ALA A 23 -14.34 19.83 -19.64
C ALA A 23 -13.47 18.63 -19.23
N ILE A 24 -12.16 18.81 -19.08
CA ILE A 24 -11.20 17.75 -18.71
C ILE A 24 -11.17 17.52 -17.19
N LEU A 25 -11.49 18.56 -16.40
CA LEU A 25 -11.47 18.50 -14.94
C LEU A 25 -12.22 17.30 -14.33
N PRO A 26 -13.46 16.96 -14.71
CA PRO A 26 -14.15 15.79 -14.14
C PRO A 26 -13.43 14.47 -14.47
N LEU A 27 -12.84 14.34 -15.67
CA LEU A 27 -12.08 13.16 -16.06
C LEU A 27 -10.80 13.02 -15.20
N ALA A 28 -10.12 14.15 -14.98
CA ALA A 28 -8.92 14.22 -14.13
C ALA A 28 -9.24 13.87 -12.67
N VAL A 29 -10.35 14.39 -12.14
CA VAL A 29 -10.82 14.05 -10.78
C VAL A 29 -11.12 12.55 -10.69
N MET A 30 -11.82 11.99 -11.68
CA MET A 30 -12.16 10.56 -11.69
C MET A 30 -10.93 9.65 -11.76
N THR A 31 -9.89 10.02 -12.52
CA THR A 31 -8.63 9.26 -12.59
C THR A 31 -7.86 9.30 -11.27
N VAL A 32 -7.81 10.45 -10.60
CA VAL A 32 -7.14 10.58 -9.29
C VAL A 32 -7.88 9.79 -8.22
N VAL A 33 -9.21 9.94 -8.13
CA VAL A 33 -10.04 9.20 -7.17
C VAL A 33 -10.00 7.69 -7.44
N GLY A 34 -10.00 7.29 -8.71
CA GLY A 34 -9.85 5.89 -9.11
C GLY A 34 -8.55 5.27 -8.59
N GLY A 35 -7.42 5.97 -8.74
CA GLY A 35 -6.13 5.48 -8.24
C GLY A 35 -6.05 5.35 -6.71
N ILE A 36 -6.73 6.23 -5.96
CA ILE A 36 -6.81 6.09 -4.49
C ILE A 36 -7.62 4.83 -4.13
N ARG A 37 -8.77 4.62 -4.76
CA ARG A 37 -9.61 3.44 -4.51
C ARG A 37 -8.93 2.13 -4.90
N GLU A 38 -8.21 2.12 -6.02
CA GLU A 38 -7.47 0.94 -6.48
C GLU A 38 -6.37 0.56 -5.49
N ARG A 39 -5.71 1.56 -4.88
CA ARG A 39 -4.73 1.33 -3.81
C ARG A 39 -5.37 0.71 -2.57
N GLU A 40 -6.52 1.21 -2.13
CA GLU A 40 -7.25 0.67 -0.98
C GLU A 40 -7.70 -0.78 -1.25
N GLN A 41 -8.26 -1.04 -2.43
CA GLN A 41 -8.66 -2.38 -2.87
C GLN A 41 -7.49 -3.35 -2.95
N ALA A 42 -6.31 -2.91 -3.43
CA ALA A 42 -5.11 -3.74 -3.47
C ALA A 42 -4.64 -4.15 -2.06
N VAL A 43 -4.76 -3.25 -1.08
CA VAL A 43 -4.44 -3.55 0.33
C VAL A 43 -5.45 -4.53 0.92
N GLU A 44 -6.74 -4.31 0.70
CA GLU A 44 -7.80 -5.20 1.20
C GLU A 44 -7.74 -6.61 0.59
N ALA A 45 -7.52 -6.72 -0.72
CA ALA A 45 -7.33 -8.00 -1.40
C ALA A 45 -6.07 -8.74 -0.91
N SER A 46 -4.99 -7.99 -0.64
CA SER A 46 -3.75 -8.57 -0.10
C SER A 46 -3.92 -9.02 1.36
N GLU A 47 -4.75 -8.33 2.14
CA GLU A 47 -5.03 -8.68 3.53
C GLU A 47 -5.63 -10.09 3.65
N GLU A 48 -6.60 -10.46 2.81
CA GLU A 48 -7.21 -11.80 2.89
C GLU A 48 -6.21 -12.90 2.56
N ASN A 49 -5.44 -12.75 1.48
CA ASN A 49 -4.41 -13.72 1.11
C ASN A 49 -3.33 -13.84 2.20
N LEU A 50 -2.89 -12.70 2.73
CA LEU A 50 -1.88 -12.66 3.79
C LEU A 50 -2.40 -13.31 5.08
N ARG A 51 -3.66 -13.08 5.46
CA ARG A 51 -4.29 -13.75 6.60
C ARG A 51 -4.30 -15.27 6.43
N ARG A 52 -4.60 -15.79 5.22
CA ARG A 52 -4.56 -17.23 4.94
C ARG A 52 -3.14 -17.79 5.12
N LEU A 53 -2.13 -17.12 4.57
CA LEU A 53 -0.73 -17.53 4.73
C LEU A 53 -0.28 -17.51 6.19
N THR A 54 -0.64 -16.48 6.95
CA THR A 54 -0.31 -16.38 8.38
C THR A 54 -1.00 -17.46 9.20
N ASN A 55 -2.26 -17.80 8.88
CA ASN A 55 -2.96 -18.92 9.53
C ASN A 55 -2.30 -20.27 9.20
N LEU A 56 -1.84 -20.47 7.96
CA LEU A 56 -1.11 -21.69 7.56
C LEU A 56 0.22 -21.80 8.29
N ALA A 57 0.99 -20.70 8.40
CA ALA A 57 2.23 -20.68 9.17
C ALA A 57 1.99 -21.01 10.65
N ALA A 58 0.99 -20.37 11.28
CA ALA A 58 0.63 -20.65 12.67
C ALA A 58 0.14 -22.09 12.89
N ALA A 59 -0.58 -22.67 11.93
CA ALA A 59 -1.00 -24.07 11.99
C ALA A 59 0.19 -25.03 11.85
N ASN A 60 1.17 -24.71 11.00
CA ASN A 60 2.40 -25.48 10.85
C ASN A 60 3.22 -25.48 12.15
N GLU A 61 3.45 -24.31 12.75
CA GLU A 61 4.13 -24.20 14.04
C GLU A 61 3.36 -24.93 15.15
N ALA A 62 2.03 -24.81 15.17
CA ALA A 62 1.19 -25.50 16.15
C ALA A 62 1.33 -27.02 16.01
N GLN A 63 1.41 -27.53 14.78
CA GLN A 63 1.64 -28.95 14.52
C GLN A 63 3.02 -29.39 15.04
N SER A 64 4.08 -28.60 14.84
CA SER A 64 5.42 -28.90 15.36
C SER A 64 5.44 -28.97 16.88
N ILE A 65 4.76 -28.05 17.56
CA ILE A 65 4.65 -28.03 19.02
C ILE A 65 3.76 -29.18 19.53
N GLU A 66 2.68 -29.50 18.82
CA GLU A 66 1.81 -30.62 19.16
C GLU A 66 2.52 -31.97 19.03
N ARG A 67 3.39 -32.14 18.02
CA ARG A 67 4.27 -33.31 17.91
C ARG A 67 5.19 -33.43 19.12
N ALA A 68 5.79 -32.33 19.56
CA ALA A 68 6.62 -32.32 20.76
C ALA A 68 5.82 -32.71 22.01
N ARG A 69 4.59 -32.18 22.13
CA ARG A 69 3.68 -32.52 23.22
C ARG A 69 3.40 -34.02 23.25
N GLN A 70 3.13 -34.64 22.10
CA GLN A 70 2.89 -36.08 22.02
C GLN A 70 4.12 -36.90 22.43
N ILE A 71 5.30 -36.55 21.93
CA ILE A 71 6.56 -37.21 22.31
C ILE A 71 6.77 -37.16 23.83
N LEU A 72 6.54 -35.99 24.45
CA LEU A 72 6.71 -35.82 25.89
C LEU A 72 5.66 -36.59 26.72
N VAL A 73 4.42 -36.71 26.23
CA VAL A 73 3.38 -37.55 26.84
C VAL A 73 3.79 -39.03 26.79
N ASP A 74 4.29 -39.48 25.64
CA ASP A 74 4.72 -40.86 25.45
C ASP A 74 5.94 -41.18 26.35
N LEU A 75 6.94 -40.29 26.39
CA LEU A 75 8.10 -40.40 27.28
C LEU A 75 7.70 -40.45 28.76
N ALA A 76 6.76 -39.61 29.20
CA ALA A 76 6.27 -39.59 30.58
C ALA A 76 5.62 -40.92 31.01
N SER A 77 5.23 -41.76 30.05
CA SER A 77 4.63 -43.09 30.29
C SER A 77 5.66 -44.22 30.32
N VAL A 78 6.93 -43.96 29.97
CA VAL A 78 7.99 -44.98 29.94
C VAL A 78 8.61 -45.17 31.34
N PRO A 79 8.61 -46.38 31.91
CA PRO A 79 9.17 -46.62 33.25
C PRO A 79 10.65 -46.26 33.39
N ASP A 80 11.44 -46.49 32.34
CA ASP A 80 12.89 -46.22 32.31
C ASP A 80 13.21 -44.72 32.48
N LEU A 81 12.25 -43.82 32.22
CA LEU A 81 12.42 -42.38 32.42
C LEU A 81 12.69 -42.05 33.90
N LEU A 82 12.00 -42.72 34.83
CA LEU A 82 12.20 -42.57 36.28
C LEU A 82 13.20 -43.60 36.85
N GLY A 83 13.84 -44.39 35.99
CA GLY A 83 14.81 -45.41 36.35
C GLY A 83 16.22 -44.86 36.63
N PRO A 84 17.24 -45.73 36.64
CA PRO A 84 18.64 -45.31 36.81
C PRO A 84 19.08 -44.33 35.71
N THR A 85 19.89 -43.34 36.07
CA THR A 85 20.35 -42.25 35.18
C THR A 85 20.91 -42.75 33.84
N SER A 86 21.68 -43.84 33.83
CA SER A 86 22.26 -44.39 32.60
C SER A 86 21.21 -44.91 31.62
N GLY A 87 20.13 -45.54 32.12
CA GLY A 87 19.02 -46.02 31.31
C GLY A 87 18.19 -44.85 30.75
N CYS A 88 17.89 -43.86 31.59
CA CYS A 88 17.20 -42.66 31.15
C CYS A 88 18.01 -41.90 30.07
N ASN A 89 19.33 -41.71 30.26
CA ASN A 89 20.18 -41.04 29.26
C ASN A 89 20.16 -41.78 27.92
N ALA A 90 20.26 -43.11 27.93
CA ALA A 90 20.24 -43.92 26.70
C ALA A 90 18.90 -43.83 25.97
N LEU A 91 17.78 -43.89 26.72
CA LEU A 91 16.43 -43.70 26.17
C LEU A 91 16.28 -42.34 25.50
N LEU A 92 16.66 -41.27 26.20
CA LEU A 92 16.53 -39.91 25.68
C LEU A 92 17.46 -39.63 24.50
N ALA A 93 18.63 -40.26 24.46
CA ALA A 93 19.55 -40.19 23.32
C ALA A 93 18.96 -40.85 22.07
N ASP A 94 18.40 -42.07 22.17
CA ASP A 94 17.74 -42.73 21.02
C ASP A 94 16.54 -41.93 20.51
N VAL A 95 15.80 -41.28 21.42
CA VAL A 95 14.69 -40.38 21.05
C VAL A 95 15.22 -39.13 20.34
N LEU A 96 16.31 -38.53 20.82
CA LEU A 96 16.91 -37.37 20.15
C LEU A 96 17.38 -37.70 18.73
N ASP A 97 18.04 -38.85 18.54
CA ASP A 97 18.57 -39.28 17.25
C ASP A 97 17.48 -39.51 16.18
N ARG A 98 16.25 -39.83 16.60
CA ARG A 98 15.11 -40.09 15.70
C ARG A 98 14.23 -38.87 15.43
N ASN A 99 14.43 -37.77 16.15
CA ASN A 99 13.55 -36.61 16.11
C ASN A 99 14.36 -35.36 15.71
N GLU A 100 14.37 -35.08 14.41
CA GLU A 100 14.95 -33.84 13.86
C GLU A 100 14.21 -32.61 14.39
N GLY A 101 14.94 -31.49 14.54
CA GLY A 101 14.40 -30.22 15.07
C GLY A 101 14.52 -30.05 16.58
N TYR A 102 14.90 -31.10 17.30
CA TYR A 102 15.25 -31.04 18.73
C TYR A 102 16.75 -31.09 18.92
N VAL A 103 17.20 -30.48 20.01
CA VAL A 103 18.62 -30.36 20.36
C VAL A 103 18.94 -30.94 21.73
N ASN A 104 17.92 -31.19 22.55
CA ASN A 104 18.07 -31.97 23.77
C ASN A 104 16.72 -32.49 24.27
N PHE A 105 16.73 -33.59 25.00
CA PHE A 105 15.65 -34.01 25.89
C PHE A 105 16.21 -34.21 27.29
N GLY A 106 15.39 -34.08 28.33
CA GLY A 106 15.84 -34.32 29.69
C GLY A 106 14.72 -34.43 30.71
N LEU A 107 15.08 -34.83 31.92
CA LEU A 107 14.19 -34.93 33.05
C LEU A 107 14.65 -33.99 34.16
N ILE A 108 13.72 -33.20 34.69
CA ILE A 108 13.93 -32.27 35.78
C ILE A 108 13.22 -32.81 37.02
N GLN A 109 13.96 -33.01 38.10
CA GLN A 109 13.43 -33.40 39.40
C GLN A 109 12.70 -32.22 40.06
N LEU A 110 11.89 -32.49 41.09
CA LEU A 110 11.13 -31.44 41.80
C LEU A 110 12.01 -30.38 42.49
N ASN A 111 13.28 -30.71 42.80
CA ASN A 111 14.27 -29.76 43.30
C ASN A 111 14.87 -28.85 42.19
N GLY A 112 14.44 -29.02 40.93
CA GLY A 112 14.91 -28.30 39.76
C GLY A 112 16.18 -28.87 39.13
N GLU A 113 16.78 -29.92 39.68
CA GLU A 113 17.98 -30.55 39.12
C GLU A 113 17.65 -31.41 37.90
N VAL A 114 18.49 -31.34 36.86
CA VAL A 114 18.37 -32.22 35.69
C VAL A 114 19.00 -33.56 36.03
N SER A 115 18.19 -34.61 36.21
CA SER A 115 18.65 -35.95 36.62
C SER A 115 19.14 -36.81 35.46
N CYS A 116 18.58 -36.62 34.27
CA CYS A 116 19.02 -37.26 33.02
C CYS A 116 18.80 -36.35 31.81
N SER A 117 19.63 -36.54 30.78
CA SER A 117 19.68 -35.70 29.57
C SER A 117 20.14 -36.55 28.39
N ALA A 118 19.57 -36.30 27.21
CA ALA A 118 19.98 -36.93 25.95
C ALA A 118 21.41 -36.53 25.58
N VAL A 119 21.76 -35.25 25.74
CA VAL A 119 23.12 -34.75 25.54
C VAL A 119 23.89 -34.83 26.86
N PRO A 120 25.14 -35.36 26.86
CA PRO A 120 25.98 -35.43 28.07
C PRO A 120 26.17 -34.07 28.73
N MET A 121 25.96 -34.01 30.05
CA MET A 121 26.16 -32.81 30.85
C MET A 121 27.59 -32.78 31.41
N LEU A 122 28.34 -31.70 31.15
CA LEU A 122 29.69 -31.52 31.69
C LEU A 122 29.69 -31.16 33.18
N HIS A 123 28.63 -30.51 33.65
CA HIS A 123 28.43 -30.07 35.03
C HIS A 123 26.96 -30.25 35.43
N PRO A 124 26.65 -30.38 36.73
CA PRO A 124 25.27 -30.38 37.21
C PRO A 124 24.52 -29.12 36.75
N VAL A 125 23.30 -29.31 36.25
CA VAL A 125 22.44 -28.21 35.77
C VAL A 125 21.17 -28.17 36.59
N ASN A 126 20.84 -26.99 37.11
CA ASN A 126 19.55 -26.72 37.74
C ASN A 126 18.72 -25.80 36.83
N LEU A 127 17.44 -26.14 36.64
CA LEU A 127 16.44 -25.40 35.86
C LEU A 127 15.23 -24.98 36.73
N GLY A 128 15.33 -25.12 38.05
CA GLY A 128 14.27 -24.77 39.00
C GLY A 128 13.87 -23.29 38.97
N ASP A 129 14.75 -22.42 38.46
CA ASP A 129 14.49 -20.99 38.28
C ASP A 129 13.58 -20.69 37.07
N ARG A 130 13.51 -21.59 36.08
CA ARG A 130 12.89 -21.36 34.77
C ARG A 130 11.36 -21.37 34.81
N SER A 131 10.76 -20.51 33.99
CA SER A 131 9.29 -20.36 33.88
C SER A 131 8.60 -21.65 33.42
N HIS A 132 9.11 -22.32 32.39
CA HIS A 132 8.54 -23.57 31.86
C HIS A 132 8.43 -24.67 32.91
N PHE A 133 9.46 -24.83 33.75
CA PHE A 133 9.46 -25.81 34.85
C PHE A 133 8.43 -25.46 35.93
N LYS A 134 8.45 -24.22 36.43
CA LYS A 134 7.51 -23.76 37.47
C LYS A 134 6.06 -23.88 37.01
N ARG A 135 5.77 -23.49 35.77
CA ARG A 135 4.43 -23.56 35.17
C ARG A 135 3.98 -24.99 34.95
N ALA A 136 4.86 -25.90 34.50
CA ALA A 136 4.49 -27.30 34.29
C ALA A 136 4.03 -27.97 35.60
N ILE A 137 4.70 -27.64 36.72
CA ILE A 137 4.32 -28.12 38.06
C ILE A 137 3.01 -27.46 38.53
N ALA A 138 2.93 -26.13 38.46
CA ALA A 138 1.79 -25.38 38.98
C ALA A 138 0.49 -25.63 38.20
N GLU A 139 0.58 -25.67 36.87
CA GLU A 139 -0.56 -25.81 35.97
C GLU A 139 -0.86 -27.28 35.64
N ARG A 140 0.04 -28.22 35.98
CA ARG A 140 -0.11 -29.68 35.76
C ARG A 140 -0.48 -30.05 34.33
N ARG A 141 0.07 -29.32 33.37
CA ARG A 141 -0.17 -29.51 31.93
C ARG A 141 1.09 -29.25 31.12
N PHE A 142 1.00 -29.56 29.84
CA PHE A 142 2.00 -29.16 28.86
C PHE A 142 2.19 -27.63 28.87
N ILE A 143 3.45 -27.19 28.85
CA ILE A 143 3.82 -25.78 28.75
C ILE A 143 4.82 -25.61 27.61
N ALA A 144 4.47 -24.74 26.67
CA ALA A 144 5.42 -24.16 25.74
C ALA A 144 6.13 -22.97 26.42
N GLY A 145 7.43 -23.10 26.66
CA GLY A 145 8.23 -22.13 27.40
C GLY A 145 8.57 -20.87 26.61
N ASP A 146 9.17 -19.90 27.29
CA ASP A 146 9.67 -18.69 26.65
C ASP A 146 10.98 -18.96 25.91
N TYR A 147 11.41 -18.00 25.08
CA TYR A 147 12.74 -18.02 24.46
C TYR A 147 13.83 -18.15 25.51
N VAL A 148 14.77 -19.07 25.29
CA VAL A 148 15.95 -19.25 26.14
C VAL A 148 17.20 -19.54 25.32
N PHE A 149 18.34 -19.07 25.81
CA PHE A 149 19.63 -19.61 25.39
C PHE A 149 19.96 -20.83 26.26
N GLY A 150 20.08 -22.00 25.65
CA GLY A 150 20.24 -23.29 26.34
C GLY A 150 21.55 -23.37 27.14
N ARG A 151 21.46 -23.76 28.42
CA ARG A 151 22.64 -23.89 29.31
C ARG A 151 23.57 -25.07 28.94
N VAL A 152 22.98 -26.16 28.44
CA VAL A 152 23.71 -27.39 28.07
C VAL A 152 24.28 -27.28 26.65
N ILE A 153 23.41 -26.97 25.70
CA ILE A 153 23.70 -27.04 24.26
C ILE A 153 24.18 -25.72 23.64
N ARG A 154 24.06 -24.60 24.36
CA ARG A 154 24.41 -23.25 23.88
C ARG A 154 23.78 -22.87 22.53
N ARG A 155 22.49 -23.20 22.35
CA ARG A 155 21.67 -22.82 21.19
C ARG A 155 20.46 -21.98 21.60
N HIS A 156 19.89 -21.26 20.65
CA HIS A 156 18.61 -20.56 20.79
C HIS A 156 17.47 -21.58 20.73
N THR A 157 16.76 -21.75 21.84
CA THR A 157 15.70 -22.75 21.95
C THR A 157 14.44 -22.22 22.60
N ILE A 158 13.34 -22.93 22.38
CA ILE A 158 12.21 -22.96 23.29
C ILE A 158 12.21 -24.31 24.01
N ASN A 159 11.91 -24.29 25.29
CA ASN A 159 11.77 -25.50 26.08
C ASN A 159 10.30 -25.85 26.21
N LEU A 160 9.95 -27.03 25.73
CA LEU A 160 8.62 -27.61 25.82
C LEU A 160 8.64 -28.61 26.98
N THR A 161 7.74 -28.46 27.93
CA THR A 161 7.74 -29.26 29.17
C THR A 161 6.43 -29.96 29.40
N TYR A 162 6.50 -31.19 29.91
CA TYR A 162 5.34 -31.97 30.32
C TYR A 162 5.56 -32.54 31.73
N PRO A 163 4.60 -32.39 32.67
CA PRO A 163 4.73 -32.95 34.00
C PRO A 163 4.55 -34.47 33.98
N VAL A 164 5.45 -35.18 34.63
CA VAL A 164 5.30 -36.62 34.90
C VAL A 164 4.45 -36.75 36.16
N ILE A 165 3.26 -37.34 36.01
CA ILE A 165 2.26 -37.46 37.07
C ILE A 165 2.16 -38.92 37.48
N ASP A 166 2.26 -39.18 38.79
CA ASP A 166 2.11 -40.52 39.33
C ASP A 166 0.64 -40.97 39.41
N ARG A 167 0.42 -42.21 39.86
CA ARG A 167 -0.94 -42.76 40.02
C ARG A 167 -1.78 -42.02 41.07
N SER A 168 -1.16 -41.26 41.97
CA SER A 168 -1.86 -40.45 42.97
C SER A 168 -2.32 -39.09 42.43
N GLY A 169 -1.94 -38.74 41.19
CA GLY A 169 -2.22 -37.43 40.60
C GLY A 169 -1.21 -36.35 41.01
N THR A 170 -0.06 -36.75 41.56
CA THR A 170 1.00 -35.85 42.02
C THR A 170 2.09 -35.73 40.96
N VAL A 171 2.57 -34.51 40.70
CA VAL A 171 3.72 -34.27 39.82
C VAL A 171 4.99 -34.75 40.52
N VAL A 172 5.72 -35.69 39.92
CA VAL A 172 6.94 -36.28 40.51
C VAL A 172 8.23 -35.85 39.79
N ALA A 173 8.11 -35.44 38.52
CA ALA A 173 9.20 -34.89 37.73
C ALA A 173 8.61 -34.09 36.55
N VAL A 174 9.46 -33.42 35.78
CA VAL A 174 9.08 -32.71 34.54
C VAL A 174 10.01 -33.15 33.42
N VAL A 175 9.46 -33.75 32.37
CA VAL A 175 10.22 -34.06 31.15
C VAL A 175 10.21 -32.83 30.23
N PHE A 176 11.32 -32.58 29.56
CA PHE A 176 11.45 -31.45 28.63
C PHE A 176 12.07 -31.86 27.30
N ALA A 177 11.68 -31.13 26.26
CA ALA A 177 12.30 -31.11 24.95
C ALA A 177 12.80 -29.68 24.67
N ALA A 178 14.07 -29.55 24.29
CA ALA A 178 14.64 -28.31 23.79
C ALA A 178 14.55 -28.33 22.26
N MET A 179 13.71 -27.47 21.69
CA MET A 179 13.50 -27.34 20.25
C MET A 179 14.40 -26.23 19.70
N ASP A 180 15.06 -26.48 18.57
CA ASP A 180 15.95 -25.51 17.92
C ASP A 180 15.13 -24.48 17.12
N LEU A 181 15.35 -23.19 17.41
CA LEU A 181 14.68 -22.10 16.70
C LEU A 181 15.19 -21.92 15.27
N ALA A 182 16.36 -22.47 14.94
CA ALA A 182 16.81 -22.56 13.55
C ALA A 182 15.87 -23.44 12.70
N GLY A 183 15.27 -24.48 13.30
CA GLY A 183 14.41 -25.45 12.62
C GLY A 183 12.90 -25.19 12.74
N LEU A 184 12.46 -24.28 13.62
CA LEU A 184 11.04 -24.02 13.87
C LEU A 184 10.31 -23.43 12.64
N ASP A 185 10.98 -22.54 11.90
CA ASP A 185 10.34 -21.74 10.84
C ASP A 185 10.79 -22.16 9.43
N THR A 186 11.06 -23.46 9.20
CA THR A 186 11.42 -23.93 7.84
C THR A 186 10.30 -23.69 6.83
N PHE A 187 9.05 -23.61 7.29
CA PHE A 187 7.89 -23.24 6.48
C PHE A 187 8.07 -21.94 5.71
N VAL A 188 8.81 -20.96 6.25
CA VAL A 188 9.08 -19.69 5.55
C VAL A 188 9.83 -19.91 4.24
N ASN A 189 10.67 -20.93 4.16
CA ASN A 189 11.41 -21.26 2.95
C ASN A 189 10.52 -21.91 1.87
N ASP A 190 9.41 -22.51 2.28
CA ASP A 190 8.46 -23.17 1.37
C ASP A 190 7.44 -22.17 0.78
N ILE A 191 7.28 -21.00 1.40
CA ILE A 191 6.39 -19.93 0.94
C ILE A 191 7.16 -18.85 0.17
N ASN A 192 6.77 -18.62 -1.09
CA ASN A 192 7.28 -17.51 -1.89
C ASN A 192 6.67 -16.18 -1.44
N LEU A 193 7.25 -15.57 -0.40
CA LEU A 193 6.89 -14.22 0.04
C LEU A 193 7.59 -13.15 -0.82
N PRO A 194 6.94 -11.99 -1.05
CA PRO A 194 7.59 -10.87 -1.73
C PRO A 194 8.90 -10.44 -1.04
N PRO A 195 9.91 -9.96 -1.79
CA PRO A 195 11.14 -9.45 -1.19
C PRO A 195 10.87 -8.38 -0.13
N GLY A 196 11.60 -8.45 0.98
CA GLY A 196 11.42 -7.54 2.12
C GLY A 196 10.29 -7.94 3.07
N SER A 197 9.57 -9.04 2.82
CA SER A 197 8.61 -9.59 3.79
C SER A 197 9.30 -10.20 5.00
N VAL A 198 8.59 -10.27 6.11
CA VAL A 198 9.06 -10.85 7.37
C VAL A 198 8.03 -11.82 7.93
N LEU A 199 8.48 -12.93 8.48
CA LEU A 199 7.70 -13.77 9.38
C LEU A 199 8.31 -13.64 10.78
N VAL A 200 7.47 -13.39 11.78
CA VAL A 200 7.90 -13.24 13.18
C VAL A 200 6.97 -14.04 14.07
N THR A 201 7.56 -14.84 14.95
CA THR A 201 6.86 -15.59 15.99
C THR A 201 7.27 -15.04 17.34
N THR A 202 6.30 -14.69 18.17
CA THR A 202 6.53 -14.13 19.49
C THR A 202 5.83 -14.90 20.60
N ASP A 203 6.39 -14.83 21.80
CA ASP A 203 5.72 -15.26 23.03
C ASP A 203 4.58 -14.30 23.46
N ALA A 204 3.95 -14.61 24.60
CA ALA A 204 2.89 -13.81 25.20
C ALA A 204 3.31 -12.38 25.59
N ASN A 205 4.60 -12.11 25.74
CA ASN A 205 5.15 -10.82 26.12
C ASN A 205 5.68 -10.02 24.91
N GLY A 206 5.53 -10.57 23.70
CA GLY A 206 6.10 -10.00 22.48
C GLY A 206 7.61 -10.19 22.36
N THR A 207 8.19 -11.15 23.07
CA THR A 207 9.59 -11.56 22.86
C THR A 207 9.66 -12.41 21.59
N ILE A 208 10.59 -12.09 20.71
CA ILE A 208 10.80 -12.80 19.44
C ILE A 208 11.40 -14.17 19.73
N ILE A 209 10.62 -15.20 19.41
CA ILE A 209 11.02 -16.61 19.40
C ILE A 209 11.75 -16.90 18.10
N SER A 210 11.19 -16.46 16.97
CA SER A 210 11.86 -16.59 15.69
C SER A 210 11.46 -15.46 14.74
N ARG A 211 12.38 -15.15 13.82
CA ARG A 211 12.19 -14.17 12.75
C ARG A 211 12.89 -14.66 11.50
N ARG A 212 12.24 -14.46 10.35
CA ARG A 212 12.82 -14.67 9.02
C ARG A 212 12.51 -13.46 8.13
N PRO A 213 13.46 -12.99 7.31
CA PRO A 213 14.88 -13.40 7.26
C PRO A 213 15.69 -12.92 8.50
N ASP A 214 16.98 -13.30 8.54
CA ASP A 214 17.99 -12.86 9.52
C ASP A 214 17.72 -13.17 11.01
N PRO A 215 17.44 -14.42 11.39
CA PRO A 215 17.03 -14.78 12.75
C PRO A 215 18.00 -14.37 13.86
N GLU A 216 19.30 -14.53 13.62
CA GLU A 216 20.34 -14.41 14.65
C GLU A 216 20.36 -13.04 15.32
N ARG A 217 19.95 -11.99 14.60
CA ARG A 217 19.92 -10.62 15.12
C ARG A 217 18.77 -10.33 16.08
N TRP A 218 17.70 -11.14 16.04
CA TRP A 218 16.42 -10.78 16.67
C TRP A 218 15.99 -11.71 17.79
N PHE A 219 16.61 -12.89 17.93
CA PHE A 219 16.27 -13.84 18.99
C PHE A 219 16.28 -13.19 20.39
N GLY A 220 15.17 -13.35 21.12
CA GLY A 220 15.03 -12.84 22.48
C GLY A 220 14.83 -11.33 22.60
N THR A 221 14.86 -10.59 21.50
CA THR A 221 14.49 -9.16 21.50
C THR A 221 12.98 -9.00 21.60
N ARG A 222 12.51 -7.81 21.98
CA ARG A 222 11.06 -7.53 22.08
C ARG A 222 10.61 -6.71 20.88
N VAL A 223 9.47 -7.07 20.31
CA VAL A 223 8.83 -6.25 19.28
C VAL A 223 8.36 -4.91 19.87
N SER A 224 8.18 -3.92 19.00
CA SER A 224 7.66 -2.60 19.37
C SER A 224 6.32 -2.69 20.11
N SER A 225 6.03 -1.70 20.98
CA SER A 225 4.77 -1.67 21.74
C SER A 225 3.54 -1.76 20.82
N ARG A 226 3.56 -1.03 19.70
CA ARG A 226 2.51 -1.05 18.69
C ARG A 226 2.30 -2.45 18.10
N MET A 227 3.37 -3.20 17.85
CA MET A 227 3.28 -4.59 17.37
C MET A 227 2.70 -5.52 18.44
N ARG A 228 3.13 -5.38 19.70
CA ARG A 228 2.56 -6.16 20.82
C ARG A 228 1.07 -5.90 20.99
N ASP A 229 0.66 -4.64 21.00
CA ASP A 229 -0.74 -4.27 21.15
C ASP A 229 -1.59 -4.83 20.00
N ALA A 230 -1.05 -4.84 18.78
CA ALA A 230 -1.67 -5.46 17.61
C ALA A 230 -1.83 -6.98 17.75
N MET A 231 -0.82 -7.67 18.28
CA MET A 231 -0.85 -9.12 18.52
C MET A 231 -1.88 -9.54 19.58
N HIS A 232 -2.10 -8.69 20.60
CA HIS A 232 -3.11 -8.91 21.65
C HIS A 232 -4.49 -8.34 21.32
N GLY A 233 -4.62 -7.52 20.29
CA GLY A 233 -5.86 -6.84 19.92
C GLY A 233 -7.00 -7.80 19.59
N ALA A 234 -8.20 -7.46 20.06
CA ALA A 234 -9.42 -8.19 19.73
C ALA A 234 -9.65 -8.18 18.21
N GLY A 235 -9.63 -9.37 17.61
CA GLY A 235 -9.89 -9.57 16.18
C GLY A 235 -8.67 -9.64 15.27
N ARG A 236 -7.43 -9.47 15.78
CA ARG A 236 -6.17 -9.75 15.03
C ARG A 236 -6.18 -9.18 13.59
N ARG A 237 -6.74 -7.97 13.45
CA ARG A 237 -6.93 -7.30 12.14
C ARG A 237 -5.59 -6.99 11.51
N ALA A 238 -5.54 -6.91 10.18
CA ALA A 238 -4.31 -6.47 9.55
C ALA A 238 -4.03 -5.01 9.88
N LEU A 239 -2.76 -4.69 10.07
CA LEU A 239 -2.32 -3.36 10.45
C LEU A 239 -1.06 -2.99 9.69
N VAL A 240 -0.99 -1.74 9.25
CA VAL A 240 0.23 -1.18 8.70
C VAL A 240 1.11 -0.69 9.86
N ILE A 241 2.30 -1.28 9.96
CA ILE A 241 3.27 -1.01 11.01
C ILE A 241 4.62 -0.75 10.34
N ARG A 242 5.36 0.23 10.88
CA ARG A 242 6.77 0.42 10.54
C ARG A 242 7.59 -0.39 11.52
N ASP A 243 8.29 -1.39 11.00
CA ASP A 243 9.11 -2.28 11.81
C ASP A 243 10.41 -1.59 12.25
N ASP A 244 11.14 -2.26 13.16
CA ASP A 244 12.40 -1.78 13.70
C ASP A 244 13.53 -1.69 12.65
N ASP A 245 13.34 -2.31 11.48
CA ASP A 245 14.23 -2.14 10.31
C ASP A 245 13.85 -0.94 9.42
N GLY A 246 12.84 -0.16 9.81
CA GLY A 246 12.40 1.07 9.14
C GLY A 246 11.44 0.86 7.97
N VAL A 247 11.15 -0.38 7.60
CA VAL A 247 10.26 -0.72 6.48
C VAL A 247 8.81 -0.73 6.94
N GLU A 248 7.93 -0.14 6.14
CA GLU A 248 6.49 -0.10 6.41
C GLU A 248 5.80 -1.31 5.76
N ARG A 249 5.22 -2.16 6.60
CA ARG A 249 4.64 -3.44 6.21
C ARG A 249 3.18 -3.55 6.65
N LEU A 250 2.38 -4.23 5.83
CA LEU A 250 1.06 -4.71 6.21
C LEU A 250 1.24 -6.04 6.95
N HIS A 251 0.91 -6.08 8.24
CA HIS A 251 0.99 -7.25 9.09
C HIS A 251 -0.36 -7.89 9.29
N THR A 252 -0.40 -9.23 9.31
CA THR A 252 -1.53 -10.02 9.81
C THR A 252 -1.07 -10.91 10.96
N PHE A 253 -2.00 -11.42 11.76
CA PHE A 253 -1.68 -12.11 13.02
C PHE A 253 -2.48 -13.39 13.17
N ALA A 254 -1.83 -14.49 13.57
CA ALA A 254 -2.46 -15.79 13.82
C ALA A 254 -1.90 -16.41 15.10
N ARG A 255 -2.75 -17.09 15.89
CA ARG A 255 -2.32 -17.73 17.14
C ARG A 255 -1.82 -19.13 16.83
N VAL A 256 -0.74 -19.55 17.48
CA VAL A 256 -0.18 -20.89 17.32
C VAL A 256 -0.95 -21.88 18.19
N GLY A 257 -1.95 -22.51 17.58
CA GLY A 257 -2.80 -23.50 18.24
C GLY A 257 -3.77 -22.90 19.27
N GLY A 258 -4.36 -23.77 20.08
CA GLY A 258 -5.31 -23.38 21.12
C GLY A 258 -4.65 -22.76 22.36
N PRO A 259 -5.42 -22.10 23.24
CA PRO A 259 -4.90 -21.53 24.49
C PRO A 259 -4.21 -22.52 25.42
N ALA A 260 -4.58 -23.80 25.34
CA ALA A 260 -3.96 -24.86 26.11
C ALA A 260 -2.58 -25.30 25.56
N LEU A 261 -2.27 -25.00 24.29
CA LEU A 261 -1.03 -25.43 23.65
C LEU A 261 0.09 -24.41 23.82
N THR A 262 -0.13 -23.18 23.34
CA THR A 262 0.84 -22.10 23.42
C THR A 262 0.15 -20.75 23.60
N ASP A 263 0.95 -19.76 24.02
CA ASP A 263 0.59 -18.35 23.98
C ASP A 263 1.26 -17.59 22.82
N TYR A 264 1.76 -18.32 21.82
CA TYR A 264 2.53 -17.73 20.75
C TYR A 264 1.65 -17.08 19.67
N THR A 265 2.22 -16.07 19.03
CA THR A 265 1.61 -15.36 17.92
C THR A 265 2.58 -15.29 16.75
N VAL A 266 2.12 -15.75 15.58
CA VAL A 266 2.80 -15.56 14.31
C VAL A 266 2.26 -14.30 13.66
N THR A 267 3.16 -13.52 13.07
CA THR A 267 2.82 -12.44 12.14
C THR A 267 3.62 -12.58 10.85
N ILE A 268 2.94 -12.35 9.72
CA ILE A 268 3.61 -12.13 8.44
C ILE A 268 3.36 -10.69 8.03
N GLY A 269 4.45 -9.97 7.77
CA GLY A 269 4.46 -8.59 7.27
C GLY A 269 4.96 -8.53 5.83
N ILE A 270 4.19 -7.93 4.93
CA ILE A 270 4.62 -7.69 3.54
C ILE A 270 4.80 -6.18 3.30
N PRO A 271 5.82 -5.73 2.56
CA PRO A 271 6.03 -4.30 2.32
C PRO A 271 4.84 -3.67 1.60
N THR A 272 4.33 -2.55 2.11
CA THR A 272 3.18 -1.86 1.51
C THR A 272 3.47 -1.36 0.10
N GLU A 273 4.73 -1.04 -0.19
CA GLU A 273 5.19 -0.68 -1.53
C GLU A 273 5.02 -1.82 -2.53
N THR A 274 5.28 -3.08 -2.12
CA THR A 274 5.11 -4.24 -3.00
C THR A 274 3.64 -4.52 -3.30
N VAL A 275 2.77 -4.38 -2.29
CA VAL A 275 1.31 -4.51 -2.43
C VAL A 275 0.74 -3.46 -3.40
N THR A 276 1.26 -2.23 -3.34
CA THR A 276 0.73 -1.11 -4.11
C THR A 276 1.47 -0.84 -5.42
N ALA A 277 2.55 -1.57 -5.72
CA ALA A 277 3.37 -1.35 -6.91
C ALA A 277 2.58 -1.52 -8.22
N GLY A 278 1.72 -2.54 -8.29
CA GLY A 278 0.84 -2.78 -9.45
C GLY A 278 -0.12 -1.60 -9.69
N ALA A 279 -0.84 -1.20 -8.64
CA ALA A 279 -1.76 -0.05 -8.67
C ALA A 279 -1.02 1.25 -9.04
N ARG A 280 0.18 1.48 -8.51
CA ARG A 280 0.99 2.66 -8.84
C ARG A 280 1.38 2.70 -10.32
N ARG A 281 1.72 1.55 -10.92
CA ARG A 281 2.06 1.47 -12.34
C ARG A 281 0.86 1.75 -13.23
N ALA A 282 -0.29 1.16 -12.92
CA ALA A 282 -1.55 1.40 -13.61
C ALA A 282 -2.00 2.88 -13.49
N GLN A 283 -1.87 3.46 -12.30
CA GLN A 283 -2.15 4.87 -12.05
C GLN A 283 -1.22 5.79 -12.85
N MET A 284 0.08 5.46 -12.93
CA MET A 284 1.04 6.25 -13.70
C MET A 284 0.73 6.21 -15.20
N MET A 285 0.37 5.04 -15.74
CA MET A 285 -0.08 4.93 -17.13
C MET A 285 -1.35 5.76 -17.39
N SER A 286 -2.32 5.72 -16.47
CA SER A 286 -3.55 6.51 -16.56
C SER A 286 -3.27 8.02 -16.51
N LEU A 287 -2.35 8.48 -15.66
CA LEU A 287 -1.95 9.89 -15.58
C LEU A 287 -1.21 10.36 -16.84
N VAL A 288 -0.32 9.52 -17.39
CA VAL A 288 0.35 9.83 -18.67
C VAL A 288 -0.66 9.93 -19.81
N GLY A 289 -1.63 9.00 -19.87
CA GLY A 289 -2.73 9.04 -20.84
C GLY A 289 -3.59 10.30 -20.71
N LEU A 290 -3.94 10.68 -19.48
CA LEU A 290 -4.67 11.91 -19.18
C LEU A 290 -3.89 13.15 -19.62
N LEU A 291 -2.59 13.21 -19.31
CA LEU A 291 -1.74 14.33 -19.68
C LEU A 291 -1.60 14.45 -21.21
N ALA A 292 -1.37 13.33 -21.90
CA ALA A 292 -1.29 13.30 -23.36
C ALA A 292 -2.61 13.76 -24.01
N THR A 293 -3.75 13.26 -23.53
CA THR A 293 -5.08 13.65 -24.02
C THR A 293 -5.35 15.13 -23.76
N THR A 294 -4.94 15.64 -22.59
CA THR A 294 -5.08 17.05 -22.22
C THR A 294 -4.23 17.95 -23.12
N MET A 295 -2.97 17.59 -23.38
CA MET A 295 -2.11 18.35 -24.29
C MET A 295 -2.66 18.35 -25.71
N LEU A 296 -3.15 17.21 -26.20
CA LEU A 296 -3.77 17.12 -27.53
C LEU A 296 -5.03 17.98 -27.63
N ALA A 297 -5.91 17.95 -26.62
CA ALA A 297 -7.11 18.77 -26.59
C ALA A 297 -6.80 20.27 -26.54
N LEU A 298 -5.81 20.68 -25.74
CA LEU A 298 -5.35 22.08 -25.68
C LEU A 298 -4.70 22.53 -26.99
N LEU A 299 -3.90 21.67 -27.62
CA LEU A 299 -3.29 21.96 -28.92
C LEU A 299 -4.36 22.10 -30.00
N ALA A 300 -5.34 21.19 -30.04
CA ALA A 300 -6.47 21.24 -30.95
C ALA A 300 -7.30 22.52 -30.74
N ALA A 301 -7.61 22.88 -29.50
CA ALA A 301 -8.33 24.11 -29.18
C ALA A 301 -7.54 25.38 -29.50
N TRP A 302 -6.21 25.35 -29.37
CA TRP A 302 -5.35 26.46 -29.74
C TRP A 302 -5.31 26.66 -31.27
N LEU A 303 -5.12 25.59 -32.03
CA LEU A 303 -5.12 25.62 -33.51
C LEU A 303 -6.50 26.00 -34.06
N ALA A 304 -7.56 25.32 -33.60
CA ALA A 304 -8.93 25.57 -34.03
C ALA A 304 -9.39 26.98 -33.64
N GLY A 305 -9.12 27.40 -32.40
CA GLY A 305 -9.49 28.73 -31.91
C GLY A 305 -8.80 29.86 -32.69
N ASP A 306 -7.56 29.67 -33.15
CA ASP A 306 -6.87 30.68 -33.94
C ASP A 306 -7.45 30.81 -35.34
N VAL A 307 -7.59 29.70 -36.05
CA VAL A 307 -8.03 29.68 -37.46
C VAL A 307 -9.52 29.98 -37.60
N LEU A 308 -10.37 29.35 -36.78
CA LEU A 308 -11.83 29.46 -36.94
C LEU A 308 -12.41 30.73 -36.31
N ILE A 309 -11.85 31.20 -35.20
CA ILE A 309 -12.45 32.29 -34.42
C ILE A 309 -11.59 33.56 -34.48
N VAL A 310 -10.35 33.51 -33.99
CA VAL A 310 -9.56 34.74 -33.76
C VAL A 310 -9.22 35.45 -35.07
N GLN A 311 -8.80 34.72 -36.10
CA GLN A 311 -8.46 35.30 -37.40
C GLN A 311 -9.69 35.92 -38.09
N ARG A 312 -10.84 35.23 -38.07
CA ARG A 312 -12.09 35.74 -38.68
C ARG A 312 -12.61 36.99 -37.95
N VAL A 313 -12.61 36.98 -36.61
CA VAL A 313 -13.00 38.16 -35.81
C VAL A 313 -12.06 39.33 -36.04
N ARG A 314 -10.74 39.08 -36.20
CA ARG A 314 -9.77 40.14 -36.49
C ARG A 314 -10.01 40.77 -37.87
N LYS A 315 -10.31 39.96 -38.91
CA LYS A 315 -10.71 40.48 -40.24
C LYS A 315 -11.95 41.37 -40.17
N LEU A 316 -12.98 40.96 -39.42
CA LEU A 316 -14.18 41.78 -39.23
C LEU A 316 -13.87 43.10 -38.53
N LYS A 317 -13.07 43.06 -37.46
CA LYS A 317 -12.61 44.28 -36.76
C LYS A 317 -11.85 45.20 -37.71
N ASP A 318 -10.90 44.68 -38.48
CA ASP A 318 -10.06 45.47 -39.37
C ASP A 318 -10.89 46.11 -40.50
N THR A 319 -11.86 45.36 -41.05
CA THR A 319 -12.81 45.85 -42.06
C THR A 319 -13.70 46.96 -41.50
N ALA A 320 -14.30 46.76 -40.33
CA ALA A 320 -15.10 47.78 -39.66
C ALA A 320 -14.29 49.06 -39.37
N THR A 321 -13.01 48.91 -39.00
CA THR A 321 -12.11 50.03 -38.74
C THR A 321 -11.79 50.80 -40.02
N ARG A 322 -11.61 50.12 -41.16
CA ARG A 322 -11.42 50.76 -42.48
C ARG A 322 -12.67 51.52 -42.94
N ILE A 323 -13.85 50.91 -42.81
CA ILE A 323 -15.12 51.57 -43.13
C ILE A 323 -15.30 52.83 -42.27
N ALA A 324 -15.01 52.73 -40.96
CA ALA A 324 -15.07 53.87 -40.05
C ALA A 324 -14.05 54.98 -40.38
N ALA A 325 -12.91 54.63 -40.98
CA ALA A 325 -11.91 55.59 -41.46
C ALA A 325 -12.25 56.22 -42.83
N GLY A 326 -13.40 55.87 -43.43
CA GLY A 326 -13.89 56.44 -44.70
C GLY A 326 -13.64 55.59 -45.95
N ASP A 327 -13.03 54.41 -45.81
CA ASP A 327 -12.84 53.46 -46.91
C ASP A 327 -14.08 52.57 -47.08
N LEU A 328 -15.07 53.09 -47.81
CA LEU A 328 -16.37 52.44 -48.02
C LEU A 328 -16.33 51.26 -49.02
N ASP A 329 -15.21 51.06 -49.71
CA ASP A 329 -14.97 49.90 -50.59
C ASP A 329 -14.43 48.69 -49.82
N ALA A 330 -14.05 48.85 -48.56
CA ALA A 330 -13.59 47.74 -47.73
C ALA A 330 -14.69 46.68 -47.56
N ARG A 331 -14.32 45.40 -47.73
CA ARG A 331 -15.17 44.23 -47.52
C ARG A 331 -14.44 43.19 -46.68
N SER A 332 -15.19 42.38 -45.94
CA SER A 332 -14.66 41.43 -44.96
C SER A 332 -13.87 40.27 -45.60
N GLY A 333 -14.25 39.87 -46.82
CA GLY A 333 -13.62 38.77 -47.56
C GLY A 333 -13.79 37.40 -46.87
N ILE A 334 -14.80 37.26 -46.01
CA ILE A 334 -15.18 36.01 -45.35
C ILE A 334 -16.31 35.38 -46.16
N ALA A 335 -16.26 34.06 -46.37
CA ALA A 335 -17.33 33.35 -47.08
C ALA A 335 -18.63 33.39 -46.25
N TYR A 336 -19.76 33.67 -46.90
CA TYR A 336 -21.08 33.72 -46.29
C TYR A 336 -21.64 32.30 -46.06
N GLU A 337 -21.01 31.57 -45.16
CA GLU A 337 -21.48 30.26 -44.71
C GLU A 337 -22.55 30.43 -43.60
N ARG A 338 -23.36 29.38 -43.35
CA ARG A 338 -24.46 29.37 -42.35
C ARG A 338 -23.98 29.41 -40.88
N GLU A 339 -22.74 29.83 -40.63
CA GLU A 339 -22.17 30.00 -39.30
C GLU A 339 -22.39 31.44 -38.80
N GLU A 340 -22.45 31.66 -37.48
CA GLU A 340 -22.79 32.96 -36.89
C GLU A 340 -21.83 34.08 -37.29
N ILE A 341 -20.54 33.77 -37.48
CA ILE A 341 -19.53 34.74 -37.94
C ILE A 341 -19.74 35.10 -39.43
N GLY A 342 -20.22 34.16 -40.25
CA GLY A 342 -20.53 34.39 -41.66
C GLY A 342 -21.72 35.33 -41.82
N GLN A 343 -22.78 35.14 -41.02
CA GLN A 343 -23.93 36.05 -40.99
C GLN A 343 -23.55 37.46 -40.52
N LEU A 344 -22.63 37.58 -39.56
CA LEU A 344 -22.11 38.87 -39.12
C LEU A 344 -21.27 39.56 -40.21
N ALA A 345 -20.50 38.79 -40.96
CA ALA A 345 -19.72 39.30 -42.10
C ALA A 345 -20.63 39.85 -43.20
N GLU A 346 -21.70 39.12 -43.53
CA GLU A 346 -22.71 39.53 -44.50
C GLU A 346 -23.38 40.84 -44.10
N ALA A 347 -23.85 40.94 -42.86
CA ALA A 347 -24.46 42.17 -42.34
C ALA A 347 -23.50 43.37 -42.34
N LEU A 348 -22.21 43.15 -42.05
CA LEU A 348 -21.19 44.21 -42.08
C LEU A 348 -20.93 44.71 -43.52
N ASP A 349 -20.83 43.79 -44.48
CA ASP A 349 -20.58 44.11 -45.89
C ASP A 349 -21.81 44.78 -46.54
N GLU A 350 -23.03 44.39 -46.14
CA GLU A 350 -24.27 45.04 -46.56
C GLU A 350 -24.39 46.48 -46.01
N MET A 351 -23.99 46.70 -44.75
CA MET A 351 -23.90 48.03 -44.16
C MET A 351 -22.91 48.91 -44.93
N ALA A 352 -21.73 48.38 -45.28
CA ALA A 352 -20.73 49.09 -46.07
C ALA A 352 -21.29 49.50 -47.45
N ALA A 353 -21.97 48.59 -48.14
CA ALA A 353 -22.61 48.87 -49.43
C ALA A 353 -23.70 49.95 -49.32
N THR A 354 -24.47 49.95 -48.23
CA THR A 354 -25.50 50.96 -47.98
C THR A 354 -24.90 52.34 -47.72
N LEU A 355 -23.83 52.42 -46.93
CA LEU A 355 -23.08 53.66 -46.69
C LEU A 355 -22.47 54.21 -47.99
N GLN A 356 -21.87 53.33 -48.80
CA GLN A 356 -21.32 53.70 -50.11
C GLN A 356 -22.38 54.30 -51.04
N LYS A 357 -23.56 53.66 -51.13
CA LYS A 357 -24.69 54.20 -51.91
C LYS A 357 -25.15 55.56 -51.40
N LYS A 358 -25.23 55.74 -50.07
CA LYS A 358 -25.60 57.04 -49.47
C LYS A 358 -24.58 58.13 -49.77
N GLU A 359 -23.29 57.85 -49.62
CA GLU A 359 -22.23 58.83 -49.88
C GLU A 359 -22.17 59.18 -51.38
N ALA A 360 -22.33 58.19 -52.26
CA ALA A 360 -22.43 58.44 -53.71
C ALA A 360 -23.64 59.32 -54.06
N ALA A 361 -24.82 59.01 -53.53
CA ALA A 361 -26.03 59.81 -53.73
C ALA A 361 -25.87 61.25 -53.20
N ARG A 362 -25.25 61.40 -52.02
CA ARG A 362 -24.93 62.72 -51.44
C ARG A 362 -23.96 63.50 -52.34
N SER A 363 -22.89 62.86 -52.81
CA SER A 363 -21.92 63.51 -53.70
C SER A 363 -22.51 63.93 -55.05
N LEU A 364 -23.47 63.16 -55.58
CA LEU A 364 -24.20 63.51 -56.80
C LEU A 364 -25.09 64.73 -56.55
N ALA A 365 -25.87 64.73 -55.45
CA ALA A 365 -26.71 65.86 -55.07
C ALA A 365 -25.89 67.14 -54.84
N GLU A 366 -24.72 67.05 -54.19
CA GLU A 366 -23.80 68.19 -54.02
C GLU A 366 -23.27 68.71 -55.37
N ARG A 367 -22.96 67.84 -56.34
CA ARG A 367 -22.54 68.26 -57.68
C ARG A 367 -23.67 68.92 -58.47
N GLU A 368 -24.87 68.38 -58.40
CA GLU A 368 -26.05 68.97 -59.04
C GLU A 368 -26.38 70.35 -58.47
N LEU A 369 -26.26 70.51 -57.14
CA LEU A 369 -26.46 71.80 -56.48
C LEU A 369 -25.40 72.81 -56.94
N ARG A 370 -24.11 72.43 -56.98
CA ARG A 370 -23.04 73.30 -57.48
C ARG A 370 -23.20 73.66 -58.96
N ALA A 371 -23.62 72.71 -59.80
CA ALA A 371 -23.90 72.98 -61.21
C ALA A 371 -25.15 73.85 -61.38
N ALA A 372 -26.12 73.79 -60.46
CA ALA A 372 -27.25 74.71 -60.44
C ALA A 372 -26.82 76.13 -60.00
N ASP A 373 -25.99 76.25 -58.97
CA ASP A 373 -25.44 77.54 -58.54
C ASP A 373 -24.58 78.19 -59.63
N GLN A 374 -23.68 77.45 -60.28
CA GLN A 374 -22.88 77.96 -61.40
C GLN A 374 -23.74 78.44 -62.58
N ARG A 375 -24.79 77.68 -62.93
CA ARG A 375 -25.76 78.12 -63.95
C ARG A 375 -26.50 79.38 -63.54
N LYS A 376 -26.79 79.55 -62.24
CA LYS A 376 -27.43 80.76 -61.73
C LYS A 376 -26.49 81.96 -61.75
N ASP A 377 -25.22 81.76 -61.43
CA ASP A 377 -24.21 82.81 -61.48
C ASP A 377 -23.89 83.24 -62.92
N GLU A 378 -23.81 82.30 -63.87
CA GLU A 378 -23.68 82.62 -65.30
C GLU A 378 -24.91 83.37 -65.84
N PHE A 379 -26.12 83.03 -65.38
CA PHE A 379 -27.34 83.74 -65.76
C PHE A 379 -27.42 85.17 -65.18
N LEU A 380 -26.87 85.40 -63.98
CA LEU A 380 -26.85 86.72 -63.33
C LEU A 380 -25.71 87.63 -63.82
N ALA A 381 -24.72 87.09 -64.52
CA ALA A 381 -23.61 87.83 -65.11
C ALA A 381 -23.85 88.28 -66.57
N MET A 382 -24.98 87.86 -67.16
CA MET A 382 -25.49 88.29 -68.48
C MET A 382 -26.59 89.34 -68.30
#